data_AF-A0A3A8U1J7-F1
#
_entry.id   AF-A0A3A8U1J7-F1
#
_cell.length_a   1.000
_cell.length_b   1.000
_cell.length_c   1.000
_cell.angle_alpha   90.00
_cell.angle_beta   90.00
_cell.angle_gamma   90.00
#
_symmetry.space_group_name_H-M   'P 1'
#
loop_
_entity.id
_entity.type
_entity.pdbx_description
1 polymer ?
#
loop_
_entity_poly.entity_id
_entity_poly.type
_entity_poly.pdbx_seq_one_letter_code
_entity_poly.pdbx_strand_id
1 'polypeptide(L)'
;METIRINQGGKMYGIKSIRPVGGHVIQVVFADGIPESFGDIQVYTSGGIQCADLPGYSTVYRQDGDTVYLSDDGSVHQPPGDPGGQPTEPYVPTLGELQGAKKAEVAAACERVIYRGVSVTLGDGKTEHFSLTEHDQLNLFGKQAQLAAGAGLLEYHADGQPCRYYSAADMQTIIQEAMWHVSYHTTYCNALNMWIAGCQENEEVEEIFYGADVPGEYRSEVLNAYLLQIATIAGGSGDGEAS
;
A
#
# COMPACT_ATOMS: atom_id res chain seq x y z
N MET A 1 -29.66 16.00 -50.35
CA MET A 1 -28.57 16.49 -49.48
C MET A 1 -29.10 17.67 -48.71
N GLU A 2 -28.81 17.77 -47.41
CA GLU A 2 -29.17 18.95 -46.62
C GLU A 2 -28.30 20.14 -47.01
N THR A 3 -28.83 21.34 -46.85
CA THR A 3 -28.11 22.57 -47.18
C THR A 3 -28.31 23.61 -46.10
N ILE A 4 -27.33 24.49 -45.92
CA ILE A 4 -27.46 25.67 -45.07
C ILE A 4 -27.36 26.94 -45.90
N ARG A 5 -27.98 28.00 -45.40
CA ARG A 5 -27.77 29.38 -45.85
C ARG A 5 -27.19 30.19 -44.71
N ILE A 6 -26.23 31.04 -45.02
CA ILE A 6 -25.61 31.94 -44.05
C ILE A 6 -26.05 33.37 -44.37
N ASN A 7 -26.61 34.04 -43.36
CA ASN A 7 -27.23 35.35 -43.43
C ASN A 7 -28.38 35.42 -44.47
N GLN A 8 -29.25 36.41 -44.34
CA GLN A 8 -30.34 36.59 -45.29
C GLN A 8 -29.80 36.92 -46.68
N GLY A 9 -30.25 36.17 -47.70
CA GLY A 9 -29.81 36.36 -49.09
C GLY A 9 -28.47 35.72 -49.45
N GLY A 10 -27.84 34.96 -48.53
CA GLY A 10 -26.59 34.26 -48.80
C GLY A 10 -26.71 33.06 -49.75
N LYS A 11 -25.55 32.59 -50.24
CA LYS A 11 -25.42 31.36 -51.03
C LYS A 11 -25.80 30.13 -50.18
N MET A 12 -26.38 29.11 -50.81
CA MET A 12 -26.63 27.81 -50.19
C MET A 12 -25.37 26.94 -50.24
N TYR A 13 -25.08 26.24 -49.14
CA TYR A 13 -23.95 25.32 -49.00
C TYR A 13 -24.45 23.92 -48.67
N GLY A 14 -23.94 22.92 -49.39
CA GLY A 14 -24.22 21.51 -49.09
C GLY A 14 -23.53 21.06 -47.82
N ILE A 15 -24.27 20.37 -46.94
CA ILE A 15 -23.72 19.81 -45.70
C ILE A 15 -24.01 18.31 -45.63
N LYS A 16 -23.08 17.58 -45.00
CA LYS A 16 -23.23 16.17 -44.63
C LYS A 16 -23.95 16.03 -43.28
N SER A 17 -23.73 16.97 -42.37
CA SER A 17 -24.38 17.00 -41.06
C SER A 17 -24.26 18.36 -40.38
N ILE A 18 -25.24 18.68 -39.54
CA ILE A 18 -25.19 19.79 -38.57
C ILE A 18 -25.73 19.28 -37.22
N ARG A 19 -25.01 19.54 -36.12
CA ARG A 19 -25.44 19.14 -34.77
C ARG A 19 -24.85 20.01 -33.66
N PRO A 20 -25.55 20.20 -32.54
CA PRO A 20 -24.98 20.82 -31.35
C PRO A 20 -23.90 19.92 -30.73
N VAL A 21 -22.82 20.50 -30.25
CA VAL A 21 -21.71 19.79 -29.56
C VAL A 21 -21.33 20.43 -28.22
N GLY A 22 -21.86 21.61 -27.91
CA GLY A 22 -21.76 22.28 -26.62
C GLY A 22 -22.91 23.28 -26.46
N GLY A 23 -23.00 23.93 -25.30
CA GLY A 23 -24.06 24.90 -25.00
C GLY A 23 -24.12 26.07 -26.00
N HIS A 24 -22.96 26.49 -26.50
CA HIS A 24 -22.79 27.61 -27.44
C HIS A 24 -22.09 27.19 -28.74
N VAL A 25 -21.94 25.89 -29.00
CA VAL A 25 -21.12 25.40 -30.13
C VAL A 25 -21.87 24.35 -30.95
N ILE A 26 -21.91 24.56 -32.27
CA ILE A 26 -22.41 23.60 -33.26
C ILE A 26 -21.27 23.08 -34.13
N GLN A 27 -21.40 21.85 -34.61
CA GLN A 27 -20.53 21.26 -35.61
C GLN A 27 -21.28 21.17 -36.94
N VAL A 28 -20.65 21.65 -38.00
CA VAL A 28 -21.11 21.57 -39.39
C VAL A 28 -20.06 20.84 -40.22
N VAL A 29 -20.46 19.81 -40.96
CA VAL A 29 -19.58 19.11 -41.90
C VAL A 29 -20.01 19.46 -43.32
N PHE A 30 -19.16 20.15 -44.07
CA PHE A 30 -19.46 20.59 -45.43
C PHE A 30 -19.24 19.47 -46.46
N ALA A 31 -20.03 19.50 -47.53
CA ALA A 31 -19.94 18.53 -48.62
C ALA A 31 -18.92 18.95 -49.70
N ASP A 32 -19.05 20.19 -50.21
CA ASP A 32 -18.37 20.61 -51.44
C ASP A 32 -17.79 22.04 -51.38
N GLY A 33 -17.68 22.63 -50.17
CA GLY A 33 -17.05 23.94 -49.98
C GLY A 33 -17.48 24.64 -48.69
N ILE A 34 -16.50 25.24 -48.00
CA ILE A 34 -16.71 25.98 -46.75
C ILE A 34 -16.92 27.47 -47.08
N PRO A 35 -17.93 28.12 -46.47
CA PRO A 35 -18.14 29.57 -46.55
C PRO A 35 -16.93 30.38 -46.05
N GLU A 36 -16.69 31.55 -46.65
CA GLU A 36 -15.64 32.48 -46.20
C GLU A 36 -16.00 33.23 -44.91
N SER A 37 -17.29 33.35 -44.62
CA SER A 37 -17.81 34.02 -43.43
C SER A 37 -19.07 33.33 -42.91
N PHE A 38 -19.31 33.50 -41.61
CA PHE A 38 -20.42 32.89 -40.88
C PHE A 38 -21.29 33.95 -40.21
N GLY A 39 -22.46 33.55 -39.70
CA GLY A 39 -23.49 34.44 -39.19
C GLY A 39 -24.75 33.65 -38.83
N ASP A 40 -25.92 34.20 -39.10
CA ASP A 40 -27.18 33.50 -38.86
C ASP A 40 -27.35 32.34 -39.86
N ILE A 41 -27.69 31.14 -39.37
CA ILE A 41 -27.74 29.93 -40.18
C ILE A 41 -29.17 29.42 -40.33
N GLN A 42 -29.63 29.33 -41.58
CA GLN A 42 -30.90 28.71 -41.94
C GLN A 42 -30.63 27.31 -42.46
N VAL A 43 -31.25 26.29 -41.86
CA VAL A 43 -31.03 24.89 -42.24
C VAL A 43 -32.19 24.40 -43.09
N TYR A 44 -31.87 23.74 -44.21
CA TYR A 44 -32.83 23.20 -45.17
C TYR A 44 -32.63 21.69 -45.32
N THR A 45 -33.74 20.96 -45.24
CA THR A 45 -33.79 19.52 -45.53
C THR A 45 -33.47 19.24 -47.00
N SER A 46 -33.24 17.98 -47.36
CA SER A 46 -33.04 17.58 -48.76
C SER A 46 -34.21 17.91 -49.69
N GLY A 47 -35.41 18.14 -49.14
CA GLY A 47 -36.59 18.58 -49.89
C GLY A 47 -36.69 20.10 -50.07
N GLY A 48 -35.68 20.87 -49.64
CA GLY A 48 -35.68 22.34 -49.74
C GLY A 48 -36.56 23.05 -48.70
N ILE A 49 -37.10 22.33 -47.73
CA ILE A 49 -37.90 22.90 -46.63
C ILE A 49 -36.95 23.39 -45.54
N GLN A 50 -37.09 24.65 -45.12
CA GLN A 50 -36.38 25.19 -43.97
C GLN A 50 -36.87 24.52 -42.69
N CYS A 51 -35.97 23.91 -41.92
CA CYS A 51 -36.29 23.18 -40.70
C CYS A 51 -35.74 23.81 -39.42
N ALA A 52 -34.75 24.70 -39.52
CA ALA A 52 -34.20 25.41 -38.36
C ALA A 52 -33.69 26.81 -38.75
N ASP A 53 -33.64 27.67 -37.74
CA ASP A 53 -33.02 29.00 -37.79
C ASP A 53 -32.12 29.13 -36.55
N LEU A 54 -30.83 29.38 -36.78
CA LEU A 54 -29.78 29.36 -35.76
C LEU A 54 -29.03 30.71 -35.81
N PRO A 55 -29.50 31.72 -35.06
CA PRO A 55 -28.89 33.05 -35.09
C PRO A 55 -27.55 33.06 -34.34
N GLY A 56 -26.67 34.00 -34.68
CA GLY A 56 -25.50 34.36 -33.87
C GLY A 56 -24.23 33.54 -34.10
N TYR A 57 -24.28 32.44 -34.86
CA TYR A 57 -23.14 31.53 -35.15
C TYR A 57 -22.10 32.11 -36.12
N SER A 58 -21.60 33.29 -35.79
CA SER A 58 -20.66 34.09 -36.60
C SER A 58 -19.19 33.76 -36.36
N THR A 59 -18.87 33.10 -35.25
CA THR A 59 -17.48 32.85 -34.84
C THR A 59 -17.07 31.42 -35.14
N VAL A 60 -15.93 31.24 -35.80
CA VAL A 60 -15.32 29.92 -36.00
C VAL A 60 -14.61 29.51 -34.71
N TYR A 61 -15.23 28.58 -33.98
CA TYR A 61 -14.67 27.99 -32.77
C TYR A 61 -13.42 27.15 -33.09
N ARG A 62 -13.52 26.26 -34.08
CA ARG A 62 -12.42 25.41 -34.57
C ARG A 62 -12.72 24.97 -36.01
N GLN A 63 -11.71 24.71 -36.83
CA GLN A 63 -11.88 24.08 -38.14
C GLN A 63 -10.91 22.91 -38.31
N ASP A 64 -11.46 21.75 -38.64
CA ASP A 64 -10.74 20.50 -38.87
C ASP A 64 -11.10 19.97 -40.27
N GLY A 65 -10.34 20.37 -41.30
CA GLY A 65 -10.65 20.04 -42.70
C GLY A 65 -12.01 20.61 -43.14
N ASP A 66 -12.91 19.73 -43.58
CA ASP A 66 -14.29 20.06 -44.00
C ASP A 66 -15.28 20.22 -42.82
N THR A 67 -14.80 20.05 -41.59
CA THR A 67 -15.61 20.18 -40.37
C THR A 67 -15.34 21.53 -39.72
N VAL A 68 -16.38 22.34 -39.57
CA VAL A 68 -16.31 23.65 -38.91
C VAL A 68 -17.15 23.61 -37.65
N TYR A 69 -16.56 24.06 -36.54
CA TYR A 69 -17.26 24.30 -35.29
C TYR A 69 -17.54 25.80 -35.20
N LEU A 70 -18.80 26.17 -34.98
CA LEU A 70 -19.23 27.56 -34.90
C LEU A 70 -19.77 27.84 -33.50
N SER A 71 -19.48 29.03 -32.98
CA SER A 71 -19.98 29.50 -31.70
C SER A 71 -20.90 30.71 -31.86
N ASP A 72 -21.92 30.79 -30.99
CA ASP A 72 -22.88 31.90 -30.92
C ASP A 72 -22.56 32.95 -29.84
N ASP A 73 -21.60 32.66 -28.97
CA ASP A 73 -21.16 33.51 -27.85
C ASP A 73 -19.81 34.20 -28.11
N GLY A 74 -19.22 33.99 -29.29
CA GLY A 74 -17.90 34.53 -29.65
C GLY A 74 -16.72 33.71 -29.12
N SER A 75 -16.95 32.54 -28.52
CA SER A 75 -15.87 31.68 -28.03
C SER A 75 -15.02 31.12 -29.17
N VAL A 76 -13.71 31.03 -28.95
CA VAL A 76 -12.76 30.36 -29.85
C VAL A 76 -12.09 29.21 -29.11
N HIS A 77 -11.74 28.14 -29.83
CA HIS A 77 -11.08 26.99 -29.23
C HIS A 77 -9.67 27.37 -28.76
N GLN A 78 -9.49 27.37 -27.44
CA GLN A 78 -8.16 27.34 -26.83
C GLN A 78 -7.77 25.87 -26.65
N PRO A 79 -6.71 25.39 -27.33
CA PRO A 79 -6.11 24.11 -26.99
C PRO A 79 -5.79 24.10 -25.48
N PRO A 80 -5.95 22.98 -24.78
CA PRO A 80 -5.44 22.85 -23.43
C PRO A 80 -3.98 23.31 -23.44
N GLY A 81 -3.64 24.29 -22.59
CA GLY A 81 -2.26 24.70 -22.42
C GLY A 81 -1.40 23.48 -22.08
N ASP A 82 -0.21 23.41 -22.65
CA ASP A 82 0.79 22.43 -22.24
C ASP A 82 0.88 22.48 -20.71
N PRO A 83 0.61 21.38 -19.98
CA PRO A 83 0.80 21.34 -18.55
C PRO A 83 2.30 21.33 -18.28
N GLY A 84 2.95 22.48 -18.51
CA GLY A 84 4.35 22.74 -18.23
C GLY A 84 4.64 22.80 -16.74
N GLY A 85 4.21 21.80 -15.99
CA GLY A 85 4.77 21.50 -14.69
C GLY A 85 6.16 20.94 -14.91
N GLN A 86 7.17 21.56 -14.29
CA GLN A 86 8.46 20.89 -14.10
C GLN A 86 8.21 19.48 -13.55
N PRO A 87 8.95 18.44 -13.98
CA PRO A 87 8.90 17.15 -13.31
C PRO A 87 9.15 17.42 -11.83
N THR A 88 8.16 17.12 -10.98
CA THR A 88 8.37 17.14 -9.53
C THR A 88 9.52 16.19 -9.27
N GLU A 89 10.59 16.66 -8.62
CA GLU A 89 11.69 15.76 -8.23
C GLU A 89 11.11 14.53 -7.52
N PRO A 90 11.63 13.32 -7.81
CA PRO A 90 11.20 12.13 -7.09
C PRO A 90 11.29 12.39 -5.59
N TYR A 91 10.21 12.11 -4.87
CA TYR A 91 10.20 12.24 -3.43
C TYR A 91 11.32 11.39 -2.81
N VAL A 92 12.18 12.03 -2.03
CA VAL A 92 13.23 11.39 -1.24
C VAL A 92 12.77 11.41 0.22
N PRO A 93 12.55 10.24 0.85
CA PRO A 93 12.19 10.18 2.26
C PRO A 93 13.24 10.84 3.14
N THR A 94 12.79 11.56 4.16
CA THR A 94 13.66 12.07 5.22
C THR A 94 14.13 10.92 6.12
N LEU A 95 15.25 11.13 6.82
CA LEU A 95 15.75 10.18 7.83
C LEU A 95 14.68 9.78 8.85
N GLY A 96 13.89 10.75 9.33
CA GLY A 96 12.81 10.49 10.29
C GLY A 96 11.71 9.59 9.73
N GLU A 97 11.37 9.75 8.44
CA GLU A 97 10.40 8.89 7.75
C GLU A 97 10.95 7.47 7.57
N LEU A 98 12.23 7.34 7.20
CA LEU A 98 12.89 6.03 7.11
C LEU A 98 12.97 5.34 8.48
N GLN A 99 13.38 6.05 9.53
CA GLN A 99 13.40 5.52 10.90
C GLN A 99 12.00 5.09 11.36
N GLY A 100 10.97 5.88 11.06
CA GLY A 100 9.59 5.56 11.38
C GLY A 100 9.10 4.30 10.66
N ALA A 101 9.35 4.21 9.35
CA ALA A 101 9.01 3.04 8.53
C ALA A 101 9.76 1.80 9.03
N LYS A 102 11.06 1.93 9.33
CA LYS A 102 11.90 0.82 9.78
C LYS A 102 11.48 0.32 11.17
N LYS A 103 11.11 1.21 12.10
CA LYS A 103 10.55 0.82 13.41
C LYS A 103 9.26 0.01 13.23
N ALA A 104 8.37 0.42 12.33
CA ALA A 104 7.15 -0.33 12.07
C ALA A 104 7.43 -1.70 11.43
N GLU A 105 8.37 -1.77 10.48
CA GLU A 105 8.82 -3.01 9.85
C GLU A 105 9.37 -4.00 10.89
N VAL A 106 10.31 -3.55 11.72
CA VAL A 106 10.93 -4.37 12.77
C VAL A 106 9.90 -4.76 13.81
N ALA A 107 9.05 -3.84 14.28
CA ALA A 107 8.00 -4.17 15.24
C ALA A 107 7.06 -5.28 14.73
N ALA A 108 6.64 -5.20 13.46
CA ALA A 108 5.82 -6.24 12.86
C ALA A 108 6.57 -7.58 12.71
N ALA A 109 7.87 -7.56 12.41
CA ALA A 109 8.68 -8.78 12.35
C ALA A 109 8.86 -9.41 13.75
N CYS A 110 9.12 -8.58 14.76
CA CYS A 110 9.24 -8.98 16.16
C CYS A 110 7.98 -9.66 16.67
N GLU A 111 6.82 -9.03 16.45
CA GLU A 111 5.53 -9.60 16.82
C GLU A 111 5.32 -10.97 16.14
N ARG A 112 5.55 -11.05 14.83
CA ARG A 112 5.39 -12.31 14.09
C ARG A 112 6.26 -13.42 14.64
N VAL A 113 7.52 -13.14 15.01
CA VAL A 113 8.42 -14.18 15.54
C VAL A 113 8.03 -14.57 16.97
N ILE A 114 7.63 -13.62 17.79
CA ILE A 114 7.10 -13.92 19.13
C ILE A 114 5.87 -14.82 19.01
N TYR A 115 4.88 -14.43 18.21
CA TYR A 115 3.62 -15.16 18.06
C TYR A 115 3.77 -16.51 17.39
N ARG A 116 4.76 -16.67 16.49
CA ARG A 116 5.12 -17.98 15.95
C ARG A 116 5.50 -18.96 17.05
N GLY A 117 5.96 -18.49 18.20
CA GLY A 117 6.12 -19.31 19.39
C GLY A 117 7.23 -20.36 19.29
N VAL A 118 7.10 -21.41 20.09
CA VAL A 118 8.20 -22.35 20.38
C VAL A 118 7.80 -23.80 20.11
N SER A 119 8.78 -24.63 19.78
CA SER A 119 8.63 -26.09 19.75
C SER A 119 9.31 -26.67 20.97
N VAL A 120 8.57 -27.41 21.79
CA VAL A 120 9.04 -27.92 23.08
C VAL A 120 9.03 -29.45 23.05
N THR A 121 10.15 -30.06 23.39
CA THR A 121 10.25 -31.51 23.57
C THR A 121 9.88 -31.87 25.00
N LEU A 122 8.83 -32.67 25.16
CA LEU A 122 8.26 -33.07 26.44
C LEU A 122 9.01 -34.27 27.03
N GLY A 123 8.70 -34.61 28.29
CA GLY A 123 9.33 -35.73 28.99
C GLY A 123 9.10 -37.10 28.36
N ASP A 124 8.07 -37.25 27.52
CA ASP A 124 7.80 -38.46 26.74
C ASP A 124 8.56 -38.53 25.40
N GLY A 125 9.39 -37.52 25.11
CA GLY A 125 10.17 -37.39 23.89
C GLY A 125 9.43 -36.81 22.69
N LYS A 126 8.13 -36.47 22.81
CA LYS A 126 7.40 -35.79 21.73
C LYS A 126 7.72 -34.31 21.71
N THR A 127 7.91 -33.76 20.51
CA THR A 127 7.99 -32.32 20.30
C THR A 127 6.64 -31.79 19.86
N GLU A 128 6.15 -30.76 20.55
CA GLU A 128 4.90 -30.08 20.22
C GLU A 128 5.12 -28.58 20.07
N HIS A 129 4.33 -27.96 19.21
CA HIS A 129 4.43 -26.54 18.91
C HIS A 129 3.37 -25.73 19.65
N PHE A 130 3.77 -24.61 20.21
CA PHE A 130 2.93 -23.69 20.95
C PHE A 130 3.09 -22.29 20.38
N SER A 131 2.05 -21.81 19.70
CA SER A 131 1.91 -20.39 19.35
C SER A 131 1.83 -19.54 20.62
N LEU A 132 2.33 -18.30 20.54
CA LEU A 132 2.42 -17.40 21.68
C LEU A 132 1.74 -16.08 21.39
N THR A 133 0.48 -16.11 20.95
CA THR A 133 -0.33 -14.88 20.90
C THR A 133 -0.44 -14.26 22.30
N GLU A 134 -0.87 -13.01 22.41
CA GLU A 134 -1.07 -12.37 23.72
C GLU A 134 -1.97 -13.21 24.64
N HIS A 135 -3.01 -13.85 24.07
CA HIS A 135 -3.90 -14.72 24.82
C HIS A 135 -3.17 -15.98 25.34
N ASP A 136 -2.32 -16.58 24.53
CA ASP A 136 -1.55 -17.77 24.92
C ASP A 136 -0.54 -17.43 26.02
N GLN A 137 0.15 -16.29 25.90
CA GLN A 137 1.07 -15.79 26.91
C GLN A 137 0.36 -15.54 28.25
N LEU A 138 -0.81 -14.88 28.23
CA LEU A 138 -1.64 -14.67 29.43
C LEU A 138 -2.10 -16.00 30.05
N ASN A 139 -2.51 -16.97 29.23
CA ASN A 139 -2.89 -18.29 29.70
C ASN A 139 -1.72 -19.00 30.39
N LEU A 140 -0.51 -18.93 29.82
CA LEU A 140 0.70 -19.52 30.40
C LEU A 140 1.05 -18.91 31.77
N PHE A 141 0.85 -17.59 31.97
CA PHE A 141 0.98 -16.99 33.31
C PHE A 141 -0.02 -17.57 34.30
N GLY A 142 -1.27 -17.81 33.87
CA GLY A 142 -2.26 -18.53 34.68
C GLY A 142 -1.81 -19.94 35.05
N LYS A 143 -1.20 -20.67 34.11
CA LYS A 143 -0.62 -22.01 34.35
C LYS A 143 0.55 -21.97 35.32
N GLN A 144 1.40 -20.95 35.23
CA GLN A 144 2.50 -20.73 36.18
C GLN A 144 1.98 -20.53 37.61
N ALA A 145 0.89 -19.77 37.79
CA ALA A 145 0.27 -19.61 39.10
C ALA A 145 -0.32 -20.91 39.64
N GLN A 146 -0.95 -21.73 38.78
CA GLN A 146 -1.44 -23.06 39.14
C GLN A 146 -0.30 -24.01 39.58
N LEU A 147 0.83 -24.00 38.86
CA LEU A 147 2.04 -24.74 39.24
C LEU A 147 2.57 -24.30 40.61
N ALA A 148 2.67 -22.98 40.84
CA ALA A 148 3.11 -22.43 42.11
C ALA A 148 2.19 -22.82 43.29
N ALA A 149 0.90 -23.03 43.01
CA ALA A 149 -0.07 -23.54 43.97
C ALA A 149 0.00 -25.07 44.19
N GLY A 150 0.89 -25.78 43.50
CA GLY A 150 1.10 -27.23 43.66
C GLY A 150 0.25 -28.11 42.75
N ALA A 151 -0.29 -27.57 41.64
CA ALA A 151 -1.01 -28.39 40.67
C ALA A 151 -0.10 -29.46 40.04
N GLY A 152 -0.51 -30.73 40.13
CA GLY A 152 0.23 -31.86 39.54
C GLY A 152 -0.09 -32.13 38.06
N LEU A 153 -1.25 -31.67 37.59
CA LEU A 153 -1.74 -31.78 36.23
C LEU A 153 -2.41 -30.47 35.82
N LEU A 154 -2.13 -30.01 34.60
CA LEU A 154 -2.64 -28.74 34.09
C LEU A 154 -3.20 -28.92 32.69
N GLU A 155 -4.40 -28.43 32.47
CA GLU A 155 -5.05 -28.42 31.15
C GLU A 155 -4.43 -27.34 30.26
N TYR A 156 -4.02 -27.72 29.05
CA TYR A 156 -3.53 -26.79 28.03
C TYR A 156 -3.63 -27.44 26.63
N HIS A 157 -3.27 -26.70 25.58
CA HIS A 157 -3.28 -27.23 24.21
C HIS A 157 -2.04 -26.78 23.43
N ALA A 158 -1.57 -27.66 22.56
CA ALA A 158 -0.61 -27.34 21.52
C ALA A 158 -1.35 -26.95 20.22
N ASP A 159 -0.63 -26.37 19.27
CA ASP A 159 -1.21 -25.91 18.01
C ASP A 159 -1.91 -27.05 17.25
N GLY A 160 -3.18 -26.83 16.90
CA GLY A 160 -4.00 -27.81 16.19
C GLY A 160 -4.35 -29.07 16.98
N GLN A 161 -4.05 -29.12 18.28
CA GLN A 161 -4.35 -30.26 19.16
C GLN A 161 -5.51 -29.95 20.10
N PRO A 162 -6.30 -30.96 20.51
CA PRO A 162 -7.31 -30.77 21.55
C PRO A 162 -6.67 -30.44 22.91
N CYS A 163 -7.43 -29.74 23.76
CA CYS A 163 -7.03 -29.51 25.13
C CYS A 163 -6.84 -30.84 25.89
N ARG A 164 -5.73 -30.97 26.60
CA ARG A 164 -5.35 -32.17 27.36
C ARG A 164 -4.56 -31.78 28.60
N TYR A 165 -4.32 -32.76 29.47
CA TYR A 165 -3.49 -32.57 30.66
C TYR A 165 -2.01 -32.76 30.36
N TYR A 166 -1.21 -31.81 30.83
CA TYR A 166 0.23 -31.92 30.94
C TYR A 166 0.63 -32.19 32.39
N SER A 167 1.72 -32.93 32.57
CA SER A 167 2.34 -33.07 33.89
C SER A 167 2.89 -31.73 34.36
N ALA A 168 3.06 -31.56 35.68
CA ALA A 168 3.67 -30.35 36.21
C ALA A 168 5.07 -30.07 35.62
N ALA A 169 5.86 -31.12 35.36
CA ALA A 169 7.20 -31.00 34.78
C ALA A 169 7.15 -30.56 33.30
N ASP A 170 6.26 -31.15 32.49
CA ASP A 170 6.08 -30.76 31.10
C ASP A 170 5.57 -29.33 31.00
N MET A 171 4.59 -28.96 31.82
CA MET A 171 4.05 -27.60 31.83
C MET A 171 5.09 -26.57 32.27
N GLN A 172 5.93 -26.89 33.25
CA GLN A 172 7.05 -26.03 33.64
C GLN A 172 8.03 -25.83 32.49
N THR A 173 8.31 -26.88 31.72
CA THR A 173 9.19 -26.82 30.53
C THR A 173 8.58 -25.93 29.46
N ILE A 174 7.30 -26.12 29.12
CA ILE A 174 6.57 -25.30 28.14
C ILE A 174 6.63 -23.82 28.53
N ILE A 175 6.31 -23.49 29.79
CA ILE A 175 6.33 -22.11 30.29
C ILE A 175 7.75 -21.53 30.21
N GLN A 176 8.77 -22.29 30.61
CA GLN A 176 10.14 -21.80 30.62
C GLN A 176 10.64 -21.46 29.22
N GLU A 177 10.43 -22.34 28.24
CA GLU A 177 10.80 -22.12 26.84
C GLU A 177 10.02 -20.94 26.24
N ALA A 178 8.71 -20.89 26.47
CA ALA A 178 7.86 -19.80 25.99
C ALA A 178 8.26 -18.44 26.56
N MET A 179 8.46 -18.34 27.88
CA MET A 179 8.84 -17.08 28.53
C MET A 179 10.26 -16.66 28.15
N TRP A 180 11.18 -17.61 27.96
CA TRP A 180 12.52 -17.31 27.45
C TRP A 180 12.45 -16.72 26.04
N HIS A 181 11.69 -17.35 25.13
CA HIS A 181 11.49 -16.87 23.75
C HIS A 181 10.92 -15.46 23.68
N VAL A 182 9.84 -15.20 24.43
CA VAL A 182 9.21 -13.88 24.52
C VAL A 182 10.20 -12.84 25.05
N SER A 183 10.93 -13.18 26.12
CA SER A 183 11.86 -12.25 26.78
C SER A 183 13.07 -11.93 25.90
N TYR A 184 13.66 -12.93 25.26
CA TYR A 184 14.78 -12.74 24.33
C TYR A 184 14.36 -11.84 23.18
N HIS A 185 13.29 -12.18 22.46
CA HIS A 185 12.87 -11.42 21.30
C HIS A 185 12.42 -10.00 21.66
N THR A 186 11.72 -9.81 22.77
CA THR A 186 11.38 -8.47 23.26
C THR A 186 12.65 -7.64 23.51
N THR A 187 13.65 -8.24 24.17
CA THR A 187 14.94 -7.57 24.46
C THR A 187 15.69 -7.22 23.18
N TYR A 188 15.79 -8.17 22.24
CA TYR A 188 16.45 -7.99 20.95
C TYR A 188 15.78 -6.90 20.10
N CYS A 189 14.45 -6.90 20.03
CA CYS A 189 13.67 -5.91 19.31
C CYS A 189 13.79 -4.50 19.89
N ASN A 190 13.87 -4.39 21.22
CA ASN A 190 14.18 -3.12 21.86
C ASN A 190 15.57 -2.61 21.46
N ALA A 191 16.57 -3.48 21.36
CA ALA A 191 17.90 -3.11 20.92
C ALA A 191 17.94 -2.65 19.44
N LEU A 192 17.20 -3.33 18.54
CA LEU A 192 17.01 -2.85 17.16
C LEU A 192 16.35 -1.47 17.12
N ASN A 193 15.33 -1.22 17.94
CA ASN A 193 14.67 0.09 18.01
C ASN A 193 15.62 1.20 18.50
N MET A 194 16.50 0.90 19.44
CA MET A 194 17.54 1.81 19.90
C MET A 194 18.56 2.10 18.79
N TRP A 195 18.98 1.08 18.03
CA TRP A 195 19.86 1.24 16.89
C TRP A 195 19.24 2.11 15.79
N ILE A 196 17.99 1.86 15.41
CA ILE A 196 17.27 2.68 14.42
C ILE A 196 17.19 4.14 14.87
N ALA A 197 16.90 4.38 16.16
CA ALA A 197 16.83 5.74 16.70
C ALA A 197 18.20 6.44 16.75
N GLY A 198 19.30 5.68 16.78
CA GLY A 198 20.67 6.19 16.81
C GLY A 198 21.26 6.53 15.44
N CYS A 199 20.67 6.04 14.35
CA CYS A 199 21.15 6.29 12.99
C CYS A 199 21.14 7.79 12.65
N GLN A 200 22.20 8.26 11.99
CA GLN A 200 22.37 9.64 11.53
C GLN A 200 22.23 9.77 10.01
N GLU A 201 22.41 8.68 9.27
CA GLU A 201 22.31 8.66 7.80
C GLU A 201 21.24 7.66 7.32
N ASN A 202 20.72 7.90 6.12
CA ASN A 202 19.64 7.08 5.55
C ASN A 202 20.09 5.63 5.32
N GLU A 203 21.32 5.44 4.86
CA GLU A 203 21.91 4.13 4.53
C GLU A 203 22.01 3.24 5.78
N GLU A 204 22.32 3.80 6.95
CA GLU A 204 22.40 3.06 8.21
C GLU A 204 21.05 2.46 8.61
N VAL A 205 19.95 3.19 8.34
CA VAL A 205 18.60 2.70 8.63
C VAL A 205 18.22 1.54 7.72
N GLU A 206 18.65 1.58 6.45
CA GLU A 206 18.33 0.55 5.45
C GLU A 206 19.00 -0.79 5.76
N GLU A 207 20.19 -0.77 6.39
CA GLU A 207 20.91 -1.98 6.80
C GLU A 207 20.24 -2.75 7.95
N ILE A 208 19.34 -2.09 8.70
CA ILE A 208 18.67 -2.71 9.85
C ILE A 208 17.51 -3.58 9.37
N PHE A 209 17.47 -4.82 9.86
CA PHE A 209 16.35 -5.73 9.71
C PHE A 209 16.28 -6.67 10.91
N TYR A 210 15.13 -7.32 11.10
CA TYR A 210 15.02 -8.34 12.13
C TYR A 210 15.95 -9.53 11.80
N GLY A 211 16.87 -9.84 12.71
CA GLY A 211 17.91 -10.86 12.52
C GLY A 211 19.30 -10.28 12.26
N ALA A 212 19.44 -8.96 12.12
CA ALA A 212 20.73 -8.30 12.04
C ALA A 212 21.52 -8.37 13.36
N ASP A 213 22.85 -8.44 13.25
CA ASP A 213 23.75 -8.37 14.41
C ASP A 213 23.78 -6.94 14.96
N VAL A 214 23.02 -6.69 16.03
CA VAL A 214 22.93 -5.37 16.67
C VAL A 214 24.33 -4.89 17.07
N PRO A 215 24.76 -3.65 16.77
CA PRO A 215 26.05 -3.13 17.22
C PRO A 215 26.19 -3.10 18.74
N GLY A 216 27.42 -3.29 19.24
CA GLY A 216 27.69 -3.43 20.68
C GLY A 216 27.20 -2.25 21.54
N GLU A 217 27.21 -1.04 20.99
CA GLU A 217 26.73 0.17 21.68
C GLU A 217 25.22 0.19 21.95
N TYR A 218 24.43 -0.56 21.16
CA TYR A 218 22.98 -0.69 21.34
C TYR A 218 22.59 -1.98 22.09
N ARG A 219 23.56 -2.82 22.49
CA ARG A 219 23.29 -4.04 23.26
C ARG A 219 23.27 -3.73 24.75
N SER A 220 22.16 -4.09 25.41
CA SER A 220 22.11 -4.11 26.88
C SER A 220 22.89 -5.29 27.45
N GLU A 221 23.22 -5.24 28.75
CA GLU A 221 23.80 -6.39 29.47
C GLU A 221 22.90 -7.64 29.36
N VAL A 222 21.58 -7.43 29.35
CA VAL A 222 20.57 -8.49 29.23
C VAL A 222 20.62 -9.13 27.84
N LEU A 223 20.73 -8.33 26.77
CA LEU A 223 20.87 -8.88 25.42
C LEU A 223 22.16 -9.68 25.29
N ASN A 224 23.27 -9.16 25.82
CA ASN A 224 24.55 -9.88 25.80
C ASN A 224 24.47 -11.23 26.52
N ALA A 225 23.74 -11.30 27.65
CA ALA A 225 23.51 -12.56 28.36
C ALA A 225 22.74 -13.58 27.50
N TYR A 226 21.67 -13.15 26.82
CA TYR A 226 20.93 -14.03 25.90
C TYR A 226 21.79 -14.52 24.74
N LEU A 227 22.56 -13.62 24.10
CA LEU A 227 23.44 -13.98 22.98
C LEU A 227 24.51 -15.01 23.41
N LEU A 228 25.07 -14.86 24.60
CA LEU A 228 26.02 -15.84 25.16
C LEU A 228 25.35 -17.20 25.42
N GLN A 229 24.13 -17.20 25.96
CA GLN A 229 23.37 -18.42 26.17
C GLN A 229 23.09 -19.14 24.85
N ILE A 230 22.65 -18.41 23.81
CA ILE A 230 22.41 -18.94 22.46
C ILE A 230 23.68 -19.53 21.86
N ALA A 231 24.81 -18.80 21.96
CA ALA A 231 26.11 -19.28 21.48
C ALA A 231 26.56 -20.56 22.19
N THR A 232 26.30 -20.66 23.51
CA THR A 232 26.60 -21.86 24.30
C THR A 232 25.76 -23.05 23.85
N ILE A 233 24.46 -22.85 23.60
CA ILE A 233 23.56 -23.91 23.10
C ILE A 233 24.00 -24.37 21.71
N ALA A 234 24.36 -23.43 20.82
CA ALA A 234 24.80 -23.74 19.46
C ALA A 234 26.17 -24.45 19.44
N GLY A 235 27.12 -24.05 20.31
CA GLY A 235 28.46 -24.64 20.41
C GLY A 235 28.51 -25.96 21.19
N GLY A 236 27.60 -26.18 22.14
CA GLY A 236 27.53 -27.39 22.96
C GLY A 236 27.02 -28.65 22.25
N SER A 237 26.64 -28.55 20.97
CA SER A 237 26.28 -29.72 20.14
C SER A 237 27.50 -30.40 19.48
N GLY A 238 28.73 -29.92 19.76
CA GLY A 238 29.97 -30.41 19.15
C GLY A 238 30.88 -31.31 20.01
N ASP A 239 30.74 -31.32 21.33
CA ASP A 239 31.68 -32.06 22.20
C ASP A 239 31.11 -33.42 22.63
N GLY A 240 30.95 -34.28 21.62
CA GLY A 240 30.91 -35.72 21.80
C GLY A 240 32.29 -36.31 21.49
N GLU A 241 33.28 -36.12 22.37
CA GLU A 241 34.53 -36.90 22.30
C GLU A 241 34.89 -37.52 23.64
N ALA A 242 34.85 -38.86 23.61
CA ALA A 242 35.81 -39.80 24.18
C ALA A 242 36.38 -39.49 25.58
N SER A 243 35.92 -40.26 26.56
CA SER A 243 36.76 -40.86 27.60
C SER A 243 36.22 -42.23 27.99
#